data_AF-A0A1G9GVV2-F1
#
_entry.id   AF-A0A1G9GVV2-F1
#
_cell.length_a   1.000
_cell.length_b   1.000
_cell.length_c   1.000
_cell.angle_alpha   90.00
_cell.angle_beta   90.00
_cell.angle_gamma   90.00
#
_symmetry.space_group_name_H-M   'P 1'
#
loop_
_entity.id
_entity.type
_entity.pdbx_description
1 polymer ?
#
loop_
_entity_poly.entity_id
_entity_poly.type
_entity_poly.pdbx_seq_one_letter_code
_entity_poly.pdbx_strand_id
1 'polypeptide(L)'
;MFRVAEHIQNIRGVLMSRNIRYITFFVLGALPLFIYPFVLLANIMSLAGSWSGQEESILIAIVLLFIILTSSYPITYIICLVLYLIKKFKNKAKNGAVLVTKLPLLPLIHLVLAILVGCLWWFLG
;
A
#
# COMPACT_ATOMS: atom_id res chain seq x y z
N MET A 1 38.15 -23.48 -9.74
CA MET A 1 37.69 -22.98 -8.42
C MET A 1 37.32 -21.49 -8.42
N PHE A 2 38.16 -20.60 -8.96
CA PHE A 2 37.91 -19.13 -8.97
C PHE A 2 36.58 -18.71 -9.64
N ARG A 3 36.25 -19.29 -10.80
CA ARG A 3 35.05 -18.96 -11.58
C ARG A 3 33.72 -19.35 -10.88
N VAL A 4 33.76 -20.31 -9.95
CA VAL A 4 32.57 -20.75 -9.18
C VAL A 4 32.31 -19.79 -8.00
N ALA A 5 33.37 -19.30 -7.35
CA ALA A 5 33.25 -18.34 -6.24
C ALA A 5 32.67 -17.00 -6.72
N GLU A 6 33.10 -16.52 -7.89
CA GLU A 6 32.59 -15.30 -8.52
C GLU A 6 31.10 -15.43 -8.89
N HIS A 7 30.70 -16.59 -9.41
CA HIS A 7 29.30 -16.85 -9.76
C HIS A 7 28.40 -16.91 -8.52
N ILE A 8 28.88 -17.46 -7.40
CA ILE A 8 28.16 -17.50 -6.12
C ILE A 8 28.05 -16.09 -5.51
N GLN A 9 29.09 -15.27 -5.58
CA GLN A 9 29.03 -13.88 -5.13
C GLN A 9 28.03 -13.05 -5.95
N ASN A 10 28.02 -13.21 -7.27
CA ASN A 10 27.07 -12.52 -8.15
C ASN A 10 25.61 -12.91 -7.82
N ILE A 11 25.34 -14.21 -7.64
CA ILE A 11 24.01 -14.70 -7.24
C ILE A 11 23.59 -14.14 -5.86
N ARG A 12 24.51 -14.10 -4.88
CA ARG A 12 24.23 -13.52 -3.56
C ARG A 12 23.93 -12.02 -3.63
N GLY A 13 24.69 -11.25 -4.42
CA GLY A 13 24.45 -9.82 -4.61
C GLY A 13 23.07 -9.53 -5.23
N VAL A 14 22.66 -10.32 -6.22
CA VAL A 14 21.34 -10.21 -6.86
C VAL A 14 20.20 -10.61 -5.91
N LEU A 15 20.39 -11.61 -5.04
CA LEU A 15 19.41 -12.00 -4.02
C LEU A 15 19.24 -10.94 -2.93
N MET A 16 20.35 -10.34 -2.48
CA MET A 16 20.36 -9.34 -1.42
C MET A 16 19.68 -8.04 -1.86
N SER A 17 19.93 -7.56 -3.09
CA SER A 17 19.27 -6.38 -3.65
C SER A 17 17.77 -6.57 -3.87
N ARG A 18 17.34 -7.79 -4.25
CA ARG A 18 15.91 -8.11 -4.44
C ARG A 18 15.15 -8.03 -3.12
N ASN A 19 15.72 -8.56 -2.03
CA ASN A 19 15.09 -8.51 -0.70
C ASN A 19 14.97 -7.08 -0.15
N ILE A 20 15.97 -6.23 -0.38
CA ILE A 20 15.95 -4.82 0.06
C ILE A 20 14.79 -4.06 -0.59
N ARG A 21 14.57 -4.21 -1.91
CA ARG A 21 13.45 -3.56 -2.61
C ARG A 21 12.09 -3.87 -2.00
N TYR A 22 11.81 -5.13 -1.65
CA TYR A 22 10.52 -5.52 -1.07
C TYR A 22 10.31 -4.95 0.33
N ILE A 23 11.39 -4.88 1.12
CA ILE A 23 11.35 -4.26 2.45
C ILE A 23 11.08 -2.76 2.30
N THR A 24 11.76 -2.08 1.39
CA THR A 24 11.53 -0.65 1.12
C THR A 24 10.09 -0.38 0.72
N PHE A 25 9.47 -1.18 -0.16
CA PHE A 25 8.06 -1.02 -0.52
C PHE A 25 7.11 -1.24 0.66
N PHE A 26 7.42 -2.17 1.57
CA PHE A 26 6.64 -2.39 2.78
C PHE A 26 6.73 -1.19 3.73
N VAL A 27 7.94 -0.68 3.97
CA VAL A 27 8.16 0.48 4.84
C VAL A 27 7.50 1.73 4.26
N LEU A 28 7.63 1.95 2.95
CA LEU A 28 6.96 3.06 2.26
C LEU A 28 5.43 2.91 2.30
N GLY A 29 4.90 1.70 2.21
CA GLY A 29 3.47 1.44 2.39
C GLY A 29 2.99 1.59 3.83
N ALA A 30 3.87 1.49 4.82
CA ALA A 30 3.56 1.70 6.23
C ALA A 30 3.43 3.18 6.60
N LEU A 31 4.23 4.05 5.98
CA LEU A 31 4.27 5.49 6.27
C LEU A 31 2.86 6.14 6.22
N PRO A 32 2.05 5.88 5.18
CA PRO A 32 0.70 6.42 5.06
C PRO A 32 -0.25 5.97 6.17
N LEU A 33 -0.07 4.78 6.78
CA LEU A 33 -0.94 4.34 7.88
C LEU A 33 -0.90 5.27 9.09
N PHE A 34 0.23 5.92 9.34
CA PHE A 34 0.36 6.85 10.47
C PHE A 34 -0.32 8.19 10.20
N ILE A 35 -0.29 8.65 8.94
CA ILE A 35 -0.79 9.96 8.55
C ILE A 35 -2.29 9.89 8.19
N TYR A 36 -2.75 8.76 7.69
CA TYR A 36 -4.12 8.54 7.21
C TYR A 36 -5.24 8.89 8.21
N PRO A 37 -5.16 8.51 9.50
CA PRO A 37 -6.21 8.85 10.45
C PRO A 37 -6.42 10.37 10.56
N PHE A 38 -5.34 11.15 10.49
CA PHE A 38 -5.39 12.61 10.54
C PHE A 38 -5.96 13.19 9.24
N VAL A 39 -5.53 12.66 8.09
CA VAL A 39 -6.06 13.08 6.78
C VAL A 39 -7.55 12.74 6.68
N LEU A 40 -7.97 11.55 7.09
CA LEU A 40 -9.37 11.15 7.12
C LEU A 40 -10.18 12.05 8.04
N LEU A 41 -9.67 12.34 9.24
CA LEU A 41 -10.33 13.22 10.21
C LEU A 41 -10.50 14.64 9.65
N ALA A 42 -9.44 15.22 9.08
CA ALA A 42 -9.48 16.56 8.47
C ALA A 42 -10.51 16.63 7.33
N ASN A 43 -10.58 15.57 6.52
CA ASN A 43 -11.53 15.45 5.42
C ASN A 43 -12.98 15.31 5.91
N ILE A 44 -13.24 14.50 6.94
CA ILE A 44 -14.57 14.39 7.56
C ILE A 44 -14.99 15.72 8.19
N MET A 45 -14.07 16.42 8.88
CA MET A 45 -14.34 17.74 9.46
C MET A 45 -14.65 18.78 8.39
N SER A 46 -13.87 18.81 7.31
CA SER A 46 -14.12 19.70 6.17
C SER A 46 -15.50 19.45 5.56
N LEU A 47 -15.85 18.18 5.34
CA LEU A 47 -17.16 17.79 4.82
C LEU A 47 -18.30 18.17 5.76
N ALA A 48 -18.14 17.94 7.06
CA ALA A 48 -19.16 18.27 8.06
C ALA A 48 -19.38 19.79 8.18
N GLY A 49 -18.32 20.58 8.00
CA GLY A 49 -18.39 22.04 8.00
C GLY A 49 -19.00 22.63 6.73
N SER A 50 -18.82 21.98 5.57
CA SER A 50 -19.37 22.44 4.29
C SER A 50 -20.78 21.92 3.99
N TRP A 51 -21.32 21.01 4.81
CA TRP A 51 -22.59 20.34 4.52
C TRP A 51 -23.79 21.29 4.63
N SER A 52 -24.27 21.81 3.50
CA SER A 52 -25.46 22.66 3.42
C SER A 52 -26.77 21.86 3.19
N GLY A 53 -26.66 20.58 2.83
CA GLY A 53 -27.79 19.73 2.44
C GLY A 53 -28.26 19.92 0.98
N GLN A 54 -27.62 20.83 0.23
CA GLN A 54 -27.87 21.06 -1.20
C GLN A 54 -26.69 20.60 -2.09
N GLU A 55 -25.77 19.83 -1.52
CA GLU A 55 -24.57 19.38 -2.22
C GLU A 55 -24.91 18.45 -3.39
N GLU A 56 -24.15 18.59 -4.48
CA GLU A 56 -24.26 17.72 -5.65
C GLU A 56 -24.07 16.25 -5.25
N SER A 57 -24.98 15.39 -5.71
CA SER A 57 -24.97 13.96 -5.36
C SER A 57 -23.66 13.26 -5.76
N ILE A 58 -23.01 13.77 -6.80
CA ILE A 58 -21.71 13.30 -7.30
C ILE A 58 -20.60 13.60 -6.28
N LEU A 59 -20.62 14.79 -5.67
CA LEU A 59 -19.63 15.19 -4.68
C LEU A 59 -19.70 14.26 -3.46
N ILE A 60 -20.91 14.01 -2.96
CA ILE A 60 -21.17 13.09 -1.83
C ILE A 60 -20.64 11.68 -2.15
N ALA A 61 -20.89 11.17 -3.35
CA ALA A 61 -20.41 9.86 -3.77
C ALA A 61 -18.88 9.77 -3.80
N ILE A 62 -18.19 10.81 -4.29
CA ILE A 62 -16.72 10.87 -4.33
C ILE A 62 -16.14 10.87 -2.92
N VAL A 63 -16.73 11.64 -2.00
CA VAL A 63 -16.27 11.72 -0.61
C VAL A 63 -16.46 10.39 0.11
N LEU A 64 -17.61 9.74 -0.05
CA LEU A 64 -17.84 8.40 0.49
C LEU A 64 -16.85 7.38 -0.08
N LEU A 65 -16.60 7.42 -1.39
CA LEU A 65 -15.62 6.55 -2.04
C LEU A 65 -14.21 6.79 -1.48
N PHE A 66 -13.84 8.05 -1.28
CA PHE A 66 -12.57 8.43 -0.67
C PHE A 66 -12.45 7.90 0.77
N ILE A 67 -13.48 8.02 1.59
CA ILE A 67 -13.53 7.49 2.97
C ILE A 67 -13.40 5.96 2.97
N ILE A 68 -14.07 5.27 2.05
CA ILE A 68 -14.00 3.80 1.93
C ILE A 68 -12.61 3.35 1.49
N LEU A 69 -12.03 3.98 0.46
CA LEU A 69 -10.67 3.70 0.00
C LEU A 69 -9.65 3.98 1.11
N THR A 70 -9.83 5.08 1.82
CA THR A 70 -8.87 5.46 2.85
C THR A 70 -8.94 4.55 4.08
N SER A 71 -10.15 4.19 4.52
CA SER A 71 -10.36 3.28 5.65
C SER A 71 -10.04 1.80 5.34
N SER A 72 -10.19 1.36 4.09
CA SER A 72 -9.85 0.00 3.66
C SER A 72 -8.36 -0.19 3.38
N TYR A 73 -7.58 0.89 3.24
CA TYR A 73 -6.13 0.82 3.05
C TYR A 73 -5.39 0.14 4.22
N PRO A 74 -5.59 0.51 5.51
CA PRO A 74 -5.01 -0.20 6.65
C PRO A 74 -5.32 -1.69 6.64
N ILE A 75 -6.57 -2.07 6.31
CA ILE A 75 -7.01 -3.46 6.23
C ILE A 75 -6.24 -4.19 5.12
N THR A 76 -6.18 -3.60 3.93
CA THR A 76 -5.44 -4.15 2.78
C THR A 76 -3.96 -4.36 3.12
N TYR A 77 -3.35 -3.38 3.80
CA TYR A 77 -1.95 -3.45 4.21
C TYR A 77 -1.72 -4.56 5.25
N ILE A 78 -2.56 -4.65 6.29
CA ILE A 78 -2.46 -5.69 7.33
C ILE A 78 -2.64 -7.08 6.71
N ILE A 79 -3.61 -7.27 5.82
CA ILE A 79 -3.81 -8.55 5.12
C ILE A 79 -2.58 -8.94 4.31
N CYS A 80 -2.01 -8.01 3.53
CA CYS A 80 -0.78 -8.24 2.78
C CYS A 80 0.41 -8.58 3.69
N LEU A 81 0.54 -7.89 4.83
CA LEU A 81 1.59 -8.13 5.82
C LEU A 81 1.45 -9.52 6.47
N VAL A 82 0.25 -9.87 6.92
CA VAL A 82 -0.05 -11.18 7.53
C VAL A 82 0.21 -12.31 6.53
N LEU A 83 -0.26 -12.19 5.29
CA LEU A 83 -0.02 -13.18 4.25
C LEU A 83 1.47 -13.31 3.91
N TYR A 84 2.21 -12.19 3.89
CA TYR A 84 3.66 -12.19 3.71
C TYR A 84 4.37 -12.92 4.87
N LEU A 85 3.99 -12.63 6.12
CA LEU A 85 4.56 -13.29 7.31
C LEU A 85 4.24 -14.79 7.33
N ILE A 86 2.98 -15.19 7.14
CA ILE A 86 2.57 -16.60 7.11
C ILE A 86 3.36 -17.36 6.03
N LYS A 87 3.51 -16.79 4.82
CA LYS A 87 4.32 -17.41 3.76
C LYS A 87 5.80 -17.43 4.10
N LYS A 88 6.36 -16.39 4.73
CA LYS A 88 7.76 -16.38 5.17
C LYS A 88 8.05 -17.49 6.18
N PHE A 89 7.12 -17.74 7.11
CA PHE A 89 7.23 -18.85 8.07
C PHE A 89 7.03 -20.23 7.42
N LYS A 90 6.11 -20.38 6.46
CA LYS A 90 5.86 -21.64 5.74
C LYS A 90 6.90 -22.00 4.67
N ASN A 91 7.47 -21.02 3.97
CA ASN A 91 8.36 -21.24 2.80
C ASN A 91 9.84 -21.42 3.13
N LYS A 92 10.21 -21.76 4.37
CA LYS A 92 11.58 -22.24 4.64
C LYS A 92 11.92 -23.52 3.84
N ALA A 93 10.92 -24.17 3.21
CA ALA A 93 11.05 -25.50 2.60
C ALA A 93 11.01 -25.58 1.06
N LYS A 94 10.37 -24.69 0.29
CA LYS A 94 10.30 -24.84 -1.19
C LYS A 94 10.14 -23.51 -1.93
N ASN A 95 10.63 -23.51 -3.18
CA ASN A 95 10.77 -22.47 -4.21
C ASN A 95 9.51 -21.61 -4.56
N GLY A 96 8.74 -21.14 -3.59
CA GLY A 96 7.55 -20.30 -3.76
C GLY A 96 7.83 -18.81 -3.92
N ALA A 97 9.04 -18.42 -4.34
CA ALA A 97 9.51 -17.04 -4.31
C ALA A 97 8.73 -16.08 -5.25
N VAL A 98 8.16 -16.57 -6.35
CA VAL A 98 7.60 -15.72 -7.42
C VAL A 98 6.25 -15.08 -7.07
N LEU A 99 5.46 -15.69 -6.18
CA LEU A 99 4.16 -15.11 -5.74
C LEU A 99 4.32 -14.13 -4.56
N VAL A 100 5.43 -14.22 -3.83
CA VAL A 100 5.72 -13.33 -2.69
C VAL A 100 6.17 -11.94 -3.17
N THR A 101 6.76 -11.87 -4.36
CA THR A 101 7.31 -10.62 -4.92
C THR A 101 6.24 -9.62 -5.38
N LYS A 102 5.04 -10.07 -5.76
CA LYS A 102 3.97 -9.17 -6.22
C LYS A 102 2.99 -8.75 -5.12
N LEU A 103 2.96 -9.45 -3.99
CA LEU A 103 2.07 -9.15 -2.86
C LEU A 103 2.19 -7.70 -2.32
N PRO A 104 3.41 -7.13 -2.15
CA PRO A 104 3.55 -5.75 -1.67
C PRO A 104 3.20 -4.66 -2.70
N LEU A 105 2.91 -5.01 -3.96
CA LEU A 105 2.40 -4.03 -4.93
C LEU A 105 0.93 -3.66 -4.68
N LEU A 106 0.14 -4.55 -4.09
CA LEU A 106 -1.28 -4.31 -3.85
C LEU A 106 -1.54 -3.06 -2.97
N PRO A 107 -0.90 -2.90 -1.80
CA PRO A 107 -1.08 -1.69 -1.01
C PRO A 107 -0.59 -0.45 -1.76
N LEU A 108 0.49 -0.52 -2.54
CA LEU A 108 0.93 0.62 -3.35
C LEU A 108 -0.10 1.04 -4.41
N ILE A 109 -0.72 0.08 -5.09
CA ILE A 109 -1.79 0.37 -6.07
C ILE A 109 -3.00 0.98 -5.36
N HIS A 110 -3.38 0.44 -4.20
CA HIS A 110 -4.47 0.98 -3.38
C HIS A 110 -4.17 2.41 -2.94
N LEU A 111 -2.92 2.70 -2.54
CA LEU A 111 -2.47 4.04 -2.19
C LEU A 111 -2.65 5.01 -3.36
N VAL A 112 -2.15 4.65 -4.54
CA VAL A 112 -2.25 5.49 -5.74
C VAL A 112 -3.72 5.75 -6.07
N LEU A 113 -4.57 4.75 -5.98
CA LEU A 113 -6.01 4.90 -6.20
C LEU A 113 -6.65 5.88 -5.23
N ALA A 114 -6.32 5.78 -3.93
CA ALA A 114 -6.83 6.71 -2.92
C ALA A 114 -6.34 8.14 -3.15
N ILE A 115 -5.07 8.34 -3.55
CA ILE A 115 -4.53 9.66 -3.90
C ILE A 115 -5.28 10.25 -5.09
N LEU A 116 -5.52 9.46 -6.15
CA LEU A 116 -6.25 9.93 -7.33
C LEU A 116 -7.67 10.38 -6.98
N VAL A 117 -8.39 9.61 -6.15
CA VAL A 117 -9.73 9.99 -5.71
C VAL A 117 -9.70 11.23 -4.82
N GLY A 118 -8.70 11.36 -3.94
CA GLY A 118 -8.51 12.57 -3.13
C GLY A 118 -8.23 13.82 -3.97
N CYS A 119 -7.38 13.70 -5.00
CA CYS A 119 -7.13 14.79 -5.95
C CYS A 119 -8.38 15.16 -6.75
N LEU A 120 -9.19 14.16 -7.15
CA LEU A 120 -10.45 14.40 -7.84
C LEU A 120 -11.44 15.16 -6.94
N TRP A 121 -11.51 14.80 -5.66
CA TRP A 121 -12.32 15.52 -4.70
C TRP A 121 -11.85 16.96 -4.52
N TRP A 122 -10.55 17.19 -4.32
CA TRP A 122 -9.98 18.54 -4.21
C TRP A 122 -10.25 19.42 -5.44
N PHE A 123 -10.35 18.82 -6.63
CA PHE A 123 -10.63 19.57 -7.85
C PHE A 123 -12.11 19.92 -8.03
N LEU A 124 -13.02 19.08 -7.49
CA LEU A 124 -14.46 19.21 -7.69
C LEU A 124 -15.21 19.86 -6.52
N GLY A 125 -14.62 19.87 -5.32
CA GLY A 125 -15.15 20.51 -4.12
C GLY A 125 -14.42 21.80 -3.79
#